data_AF-A0A9R0S996-F1
#
_entry.id   AF-A0A9R0S996-F1
#
_cell.length_a   1.000
_cell.length_b   1.000
_cell.length_c   1.000
_cell.angle_alpha   90.00
_cell.angle_beta   90.00
_cell.angle_gamma   90.00
#
_symmetry.space_group_name_H-M   'P 1'
#
loop_
_entity.id
_entity.type
_entity.pdbx_description
1 polymer ?
#
loop_
_entity_poly.entity_id
_entity_poly.type
_entity_poly.pdbx_seq_one_letter_code
_entity_poly.pdbx_strand_id
1 'polypeptide(L)'
;MHFVNILSSRTPAELNGCQFLVYKSFGDVIGSYSKWLSSSKSNIKPLLLFCASGISKSISSNSCSVALRKLCEDASSFIHEPPILEILFWISEGMGEVNLRIEDEEEIISAITHALCSILDKELRKTSLARLLCSSYSAVEKIIDIDRDELLRQNSSAYAQALNIAVRGLHRMGALFSHLAMSITSGLIDDDTISVLFGIFWPLLEKLSQSSHMENTSLSTAACRSLSSAIHSCGQHFQILLPKILECLSTNFLLYQRHDCFLRTATRINLAVLHNPVFS
;
A
#
# COMPACT_ATOMS: atom_id res chain seq x y z
N MET A 1 10.29 27.80 3.79
CA MET A 1 9.88 27.20 5.08
C MET A 1 8.81 27.99 5.82
N HIS A 2 8.94 29.32 6.00
CA HIS A 2 7.93 30.10 6.74
C HIS A 2 6.50 29.96 6.19
N PHE A 3 6.33 29.99 4.87
CA PHE A 3 5.04 29.77 4.21
C PHE A 3 4.45 28.37 4.45
N VAL A 4 5.29 27.32 4.40
CA VAL A 4 4.89 25.93 4.71
C VAL A 4 4.41 25.83 6.16
N ASN A 5 5.14 26.42 7.10
CA ASN A 5 4.76 26.41 8.52
C ASN A 5 3.43 27.13 8.76
N ILE A 6 3.20 28.28 8.10
CA ILE A 6 1.95 29.03 8.19
C ILE A 6 0.77 28.22 7.62
N LEU A 7 0.97 27.52 6.50
CA LEU A 7 -0.10 26.72 5.89
C LEU A 7 -0.39 25.43 6.66
N SER A 8 0.63 24.79 7.23
CA SER A 8 0.46 23.61 8.07
C SER A 8 -0.20 23.92 9.42
N SER A 9 -0.20 25.19 9.87
CA SER A 9 -0.77 25.61 11.16
C SER A 9 -2.18 26.23 11.05
N ARG A 10 -2.70 26.45 9.85
CA ARG A 10 -4.01 27.12 9.64
C ARG A 10 -5.14 26.12 9.41
N THR A 11 -6.34 26.45 9.87
CA THR A 11 -7.52 25.63 9.62
C THR A 11 -8.01 25.80 8.18
N PRO A 12 -8.58 24.76 7.54
CA PRO A 12 -9.08 24.85 6.16
C PRO A 12 -10.16 25.93 5.94
N ALA A 13 -10.84 26.39 6.99
CA ALA A 13 -11.86 27.41 6.93
C ALA A 13 -11.31 28.85 6.79
N GLU A 14 -10.05 29.08 7.18
CA GLU A 14 -9.41 30.42 7.20
C GLU A 14 -8.80 30.83 5.85
N LEU A 15 -8.77 29.93 4.88
CA LEU A 15 -8.10 30.13 3.59
C LEU A 15 -9.13 29.93 2.48
N ASN A 16 -9.59 31.04 1.88
CA ASN A 16 -10.52 31.08 0.76
C ASN A 16 -10.19 30.01 -0.31
N GLY A 17 -11.23 29.52 -1.02
CA GLY A 17 -11.31 28.27 -1.79
C GLY A 17 -10.24 27.92 -2.84
N CYS A 18 -9.09 28.60 -2.92
CA CYS A 18 -7.93 28.24 -3.74
C CYS A 18 -6.86 27.41 -2.99
N GLN A 19 -7.09 27.00 -1.73
CA GLN A 19 -6.10 26.31 -0.91
C GLN A 19 -5.54 25.03 -1.57
N PHE A 20 -6.37 24.28 -2.30
CA PHE A 20 -5.93 23.07 -3.01
C PHE A 20 -4.97 23.37 -4.18
N LEU A 21 -5.08 24.54 -4.84
CA LEU A 21 -4.12 24.95 -5.88
C LEU A 21 -2.77 25.29 -5.27
N VAL A 22 -2.78 25.86 -4.06
CA VAL A 22 -1.55 26.11 -3.30
C VAL A 22 -0.90 24.79 -2.93
N TYR A 23 -1.64 23.83 -2.35
CA TYR A 23 -1.09 22.50 -2.04
C TYR A 23 -0.54 21.78 -3.28
N LYS A 24 -1.27 21.84 -4.39
CA LYS A 24 -0.83 21.24 -5.66
C LYS A 24 0.51 21.84 -6.11
N SER A 25 0.53 23.16 -6.31
CA SER A 25 1.71 23.87 -6.83
C SER A 25 2.91 23.74 -5.91
N PHE A 26 2.70 23.86 -4.59
CA PHE A 26 3.78 23.70 -3.63
C PHE A 26 4.22 22.24 -3.49
N GLY A 27 3.30 21.27 -3.65
CA GLY A 27 3.64 19.86 -3.74
C GLY A 27 4.62 19.60 -4.90
N ASP A 28 4.35 20.15 -6.08
CA ASP A 28 5.24 20.04 -7.24
C ASP A 28 6.63 20.66 -6.97
N VAL A 29 6.67 21.82 -6.29
CA VAL A 29 7.93 22.45 -5.85
C VAL A 29 8.66 21.57 -4.84
N ILE A 30 7.97 21.06 -3.81
CA ILE A 30 8.59 20.20 -2.80
C ILE A 30 9.17 18.94 -3.46
N GLY A 31 8.43 18.30 -4.36
CA GLY A 31 8.90 17.12 -5.08
C GLY A 31 10.10 17.41 -6.00
N SER A 32 10.15 18.59 -6.61
CA SER A 32 11.26 18.98 -7.51
C SER A 32 12.54 19.36 -6.76
N TYR A 33 12.40 19.95 -5.56
CA TYR A 33 13.52 20.46 -4.75
C TYR A 33 13.75 19.64 -3.48
N SER A 34 13.23 18.41 -3.42
CA SER A 34 13.23 17.53 -2.25
C SER A 34 14.64 17.35 -1.66
N LYS A 35 15.65 17.05 -2.49
CA LYS A 35 17.06 16.93 -2.07
C LYS A 35 17.61 18.15 -1.33
N TRP A 36 17.29 19.34 -1.83
CA TRP A 36 17.74 20.58 -1.21
C TRP A 36 16.96 20.85 0.09
N LEU A 37 15.65 20.61 0.07
CA LEU A 37 14.79 20.80 1.24
C LEU A 37 15.11 19.80 2.37
N SER A 38 15.46 18.56 2.03
CA SER A 38 15.79 17.49 2.98
C SER A 38 17.20 17.60 3.57
N SER A 39 18.05 18.47 3.03
CA SER A 39 19.38 18.75 3.57
C SER A 39 19.35 19.25 5.02
N SER A 40 18.23 19.83 5.46
CA SER A 40 18.04 20.27 6.83
C SER A 40 16.93 19.47 7.51
N LYS A 41 17.30 18.74 8.57
CA LYS A 41 16.40 17.95 9.40
C LYS A 41 15.18 18.72 9.92
N SER A 42 15.35 20.01 10.25
CA SER A 42 14.26 20.85 10.77
C SER A 42 13.13 21.07 9.76
N ASN A 43 13.37 20.81 8.47
CA ASN A 43 12.36 20.98 7.42
C ASN A 43 11.45 19.77 7.26
N ILE A 44 11.91 18.56 7.62
CA ILE A 44 11.22 17.31 7.26
C ILE A 44 9.82 17.25 7.87
N LYS A 45 9.71 17.44 9.20
CA LYS A 45 8.41 17.39 9.88
C LYS A 45 7.38 18.38 9.31
N PRO A 46 7.69 19.68 9.15
CA PRO A 46 6.76 20.62 8.51
C PRO A 46 6.35 20.23 7.08
N LEU A 47 7.28 19.72 6.28
CA LEU A 47 7.02 19.31 4.90
C LEU A 47 6.13 18.07 4.83
N LEU A 48 6.32 17.10 5.72
CA LEU A 48 5.45 15.92 5.81
C LEU A 48 4.02 16.30 6.23
N LEU A 49 3.87 17.18 7.22
CA LEU A 49 2.55 17.69 7.64
C LEU A 49 1.86 18.48 6.53
N PHE A 50 2.63 19.23 5.74
CA PHE A 50 2.12 19.92 4.57
C PHE A 50 1.61 18.93 3.51
N CYS A 51 2.40 17.90 3.20
CA CYS A 51 2.00 16.86 2.25
C CYS A 51 0.75 16.14 2.74
N ALA A 52 0.66 15.77 4.02
CA ALA A 52 -0.52 15.15 4.61
C ALA A 52 -1.79 16.01 4.42
N SER A 53 -1.66 17.31 4.68
CA SER A 53 -2.77 18.26 4.49
C SER A 53 -3.19 18.35 3.03
N GLY A 54 -2.24 18.35 2.10
CA GLY A 54 -2.52 18.38 0.66
C GLY A 54 -3.07 17.06 0.11
N ILE A 55 -2.64 15.92 0.66
CA ILE A 55 -3.17 14.59 0.33
C ILE A 55 -4.67 14.50 0.63
N SER A 56 -5.11 15.11 1.72
CA SER A 56 -6.54 15.16 2.11
C SER A 56 -7.46 15.86 1.09
N LYS A 57 -6.90 16.53 0.07
CA LYS A 57 -7.66 17.26 -0.96
C LYS A 57 -7.48 16.59 -2.32
N SER A 58 -8.59 16.25 -2.96
CA SER A 58 -8.61 15.48 -4.23
C SER A 58 -7.72 16.09 -5.32
N ILE A 59 -7.71 17.41 -5.49
CA ILE A 59 -6.99 18.09 -6.58
C ILE A 59 -5.46 18.11 -6.36
N SER A 60 -5.00 18.19 -5.11
CA SER A 60 -3.57 18.22 -4.77
C SER A 60 -3.01 16.87 -4.35
N SER A 61 -3.86 15.86 -4.21
CA SER A 61 -3.49 14.54 -3.67
C SER A 61 -2.29 13.95 -4.40
N ASN A 62 -2.31 13.97 -5.73
CA ASN A 62 -1.23 13.44 -6.56
C ASN A 62 0.11 14.16 -6.39
N SER A 63 0.11 15.50 -6.49
CA SER A 63 1.33 16.28 -6.33
C SER A 63 1.92 16.10 -4.92
N CYS A 64 1.06 16.01 -3.90
CA CYS A 64 1.49 15.83 -2.52
C CYS A 64 1.93 14.39 -2.20
N SER A 65 1.35 13.35 -2.82
CA SER A 65 1.82 11.97 -2.67
C SER A 65 3.19 11.77 -3.34
N VAL A 66 3.39 12.35 -4.53
CA VAL A 66 4.70 12.36 -5.20
C VAL A 66 5.74 13.14 -4.39
N ALA A 67 5.37 14.30 -3.83
CA ALA A 67 6.24 15.06 -2.94
C ALA A 67 6.62 14.26 -1.69
N LEU A 68 5.66 13.57 -1.07
CA LEU A 68 5.90 12.68 0.06
C LEU A 68 6.90 11.57 -0.30
N ARG A 69 6.74 10.91 -1.46
CA ARG A 69 7.70 9.91 -1.94
C ARG A 69 9.10 10.50 -2.05
N LYS A 70 9.23 11.65 -2.70
CA LYS A 70 10.53 12.32 -2.88
C LYS A 70 11.19 12.69 -1.55
N LEU A 71 10.41 13.12 -0.57
CA LEU A 71 10.91 13.37 0.79
C LEU A 71 11.36 12.07 1.47
N CYS A 72 10.63 10.96 1.31
CA CYS A 72 11.03 9.67 1.87
C CYS A 72 12.33 9.14 1.25
N GLU A 73 12.51 9.32 -0.07
CA GLU A 73 13.73 8.97 -0.80
C GLU A 73 14.93 9.83 -0.38
N ASP A 74 14.75 11.17 -0.35
CA ASP A 74 15.87 12.11 -0.20
C ASP A 74 16.18 12.47 1.27
N ALA A 75 15.33 12.08 2.24
CA ALA A 75 15.53 12.33 3.67
C ALA A 75 15.88 11.07 4.47
N SER A 76 16.40 10.03 3.81
CA SER A 76 16.66 8.70 4.40
C SER A 76 17.48 8.74 5.71
N SER A 77 18.36 9.71 5.90
CA SER A 77 19.16 9.87 7.12
C SER A 77 18.36 10.26 8.37
N PHE A 78 17.17 10.85 8.22
CA PHE A 78 16.35 11.35 9.34
C PHE A 78 14.93 10.76 9.35
N ILE A 79 14.50 10.12 8.25
CA ILE A 79 13.13 9.64 8.07
C ILE A 79 12.73 8.57 9.12
N HIS A 80 13.72 7.91 9.71
CA HIS A 80 13.55 6.86 10.73
C HIS A 80 13.36 7.38 12.15
N GLU A 81 13.45 8.68 12.38
CA GLU A 81 13.26 9.21 13.72
C GLU A 81 11.82 8.98 14.18
N PRO A 82 11.59 8.57 15.44
CA PRO A 82 10.26 8.20 15.92
C PRO A 82 9.18 9.26 15.64
N PRO A 83 9.41 10.57 15.86
CA PRO A 83 8.41 11.60 15.55
C PRO A 83 8.06 11.72 14.07
N ILE A 84 8.97 11.33 13.17
CA ILE A 84 8.74 11.34 11.73
C ILE A 84 7.99 10.08 11.30
N LEU A 85 8.38 8.91 11.82
CA LEU A 85 7.69 7.65 11.57
C LEU A 85 6.23 7.72 12.02
N GLU A 86 5.93 8.32 13.18
CA GLU A 86 4.53 8.49 13.63
C GLU A 86 3.72 9.37 12.67
N ILE A 87 4.32 10.37 12.03
CA ILE A 87 3.62 11.16 10.99
C ILE A 87 3.35 10.30 9.77
N LEU A 88 4.29 9.46 9.34
CA LEU A 88 4.10 8.56 8.20
C LEU A 88 2.99 7.53 8.48
N PHE A 89 2.96 6.94 9.67
CA PHE A 89 1.87 6.04 10.07
C PHE A 89 0.54 6.77 10.17
N TRP A 90 0.52 7.98 10.72
CA TRP A 90 -0.71 8.77 10.77
C TRP A 90 -1.25 9.09 9.36
N ILE A 91 -0.37 9.40 8.39
CA ILE A 91 -0.76 9.59 6.99
C ILE A 91 -1.38 8.31 6.41
N SER A 92 -0.76 7.14 6.63
CA SER A 92 -1.26 5.88 6.06
C SER A 92 -2.57 5.40 6.70
N GLU A 93 -2.72 5.58 8.01
CA GLU A 93 -3.92 5.24 8.77
C GLU A 93 -5.11 6.14 8.38
N GLY A 94 -4.86 7.43 8.12
CA GLY A 94 -5.89 8.40 7.70
C GLY A 94 -6.39 8.24 6.26
N MET A 95 -5.76 7.41 5.41
CA MET A 95 -6.16 7.24 4.01
C MET A 95 -7.57 6.68 3.83
N GLY A 96 -8.08 5.91 4.81
CA GLY A 96 -9.43 5.32 4.74
C GLY A 96 -10.58 6.34 4.87
N GLU A 97 -10.31 7.49 5.48
CA GLU A 97 -11.30 8.55 5.71
C GLU A 97 -11.39 9.52 4.53
N VAL A 98 -10.35 9.56 3.70
CA VAL A 98 -10.24 10.44 2.54
C VAL A 98 -10.56 9.63 1.28
N ASN A 99 -11.45 10.14 0.43
CA ASN A 99 -11.76 9.50 -0.85
C ASN A 99 -10.62 9.73 -1.88
N LEU A 100 -9.46 9.11 -1.62
CA LEU A 100 -8.27 9.19 -2.47
C LEU A 100 -8.47 8.37 -3.74
N ARG A 101 -7.63 8.59 -4.75
CA ARG A 101 -7.51 7.64 -5.86
C ARG A 101 -6.60 6.50 -5.44
N ILE A 102 -6.82 5.31 -6.00
CA ILE A 102 -6.03 4.11 -5.66
C ILE A 102 -4.55 4.34 -5.97
N GLU A 103 -4.25 5.03 -7.08
CA GLU A 103 -2.87 5.32 -7.47
C GLU A 103 -2.16 6.20 -6.45
N ASP A 104 -2.87 7.17 -5.86
CA ASP A 104 -2.30 8.05 -4.85
C ASP A 104 -2.06 7.28 -3.52
N GLU A 105 -2.91 6.31 -3.17
CA GLU A 105 -2.68 5.42 -2.03
C GLU A 105 -1.48 4.47 -2.26
N GLU A 106 -1.41 3.84 -3.44
CA GLU A 106 -0.29 2.95 -3.80
C GLU A 106 1.05 3.72 -3.75
N GLU A 107 1.06 4.97 -4.18
CA GLU A 107 2.21 5.88 -4.13
C GLU A 107 2.62 6.22 -2.68
N ILE A 108 1.66 6.54 -1.80
CA ILE A 108 1.91 6.80 -0.37
C ILE A 108 2.47 5.55 0.32
N ILE A 109 1.88 4.38 0.06
CA ILE A 109 2.37 3.11 0.63
C ILE A 109 3.78 2.81 0.14
N SER A 110 4.07 3.02 -1.14
CA SER A 110 5.41 2.81 -1.69
C SER A 110 6.43 3.75 -1.04
N ALA A 111 6.07 5.03 -0.84
CA ALA A 111 6.91 6.01 -0.16
C ALA A 111 7.25 5.62 1.28
N ILE A 112 6.23 5.23 2.06
CA ILE A 112 6.43 4.82 3.46
C ILE A 112 7.19 3.50 3.51
N THR A 113 6.89 2.55 2.62
CA THR A 113 7.64 1.29 2.52
C THR A 113 9.12 1.58 2.29
N HIS A 114 9.47 2.47 1.35
CA HIS A 114 10.85 2.91 1.12
C HIS A 114 11.52 3.43 2.41
N ALA A 115 10.84 4.35 3.11
CA ALA A 115 11.31 4.91 4.36
C ALA A 115 11.43 3.86 5.49
N LEU A 116 10.68 2.77 5.45
CA LEU A 116 10.82 1.67 6.41
C LEU A 116 11.94 0.71 6.00
N CYS A 117 12.18 0.52 4.71
CA CYS A 117 13.22 -0.36 4.18
C CYS A 117 14.62 0.05 4.65
N SER A 118 14.89 1.34 4.77
CA SER A 118 16.21 1.85 5.22
C SER A 118 16.44 1.78 6.74
N ILE A 119 15.48 1.29 7.53
CA ILE A 119 15.67 1.02 8.97
C ILE A 119 16.66 -0.13 9.13
N LEU A 120 17.75 0.10 9.88
CA LEU A 120 18.80 -0.89 10.13
C LEU A 120 18.39 -1.97 11.13
N ASP A 121 17.56 -1.62 12.12
CA ASP A 121 17.02 -2.58 13.09
C ASP A 121 15.98 -3.47 12.39
N LYS A 122 16.33 -4.75 12.23
CA LYS A 122 15.51 -5.72 11.50
C LYS A 122 14.14 -5.95 12.16
N GLU A 123 14.08 -5.99 13.49
CA GLU A 123 12.83 -6.27 14.21
C GLU A 123 11.92 -5.04 14.20
N LEU A 124 12.50 -3.84 14.39
CA LEU A 124 11.76 -2.59 14.22
C LEU A 124 11.24 -2.44 12.79
N ARG A 125 12.03 -2.81 11.78
CA ARG A 125 11.61 -2.78 10.37
C ARG A 125 10.44 -3.72 10.11
N LYS A 126 10.53 -4.99 10.55
CA LYS A 126 9.45 -5.98 10.39
C LYS A 126 8.16 -5.52 11.06
N THR A 127 8.25 -5.08 12.32
CA THR A 127 7.08 -4.60 13.09
C THR A 127 6.47 -3.34 12.47
N SER A 128 7.29 -2.42 11.96
CA SER A 128 6.85 -1.22 11.26
C SER A 128 6.13 -1.53 9.94
N LEU A 129 6.68 -2.44 9.12
CA LEU A 129 6.05 -2.89 7.88
C LEU A 129 4.73 -3.62 8.16
N ALA A 130 4.68 -4.43 9.22
CA ALA A 130 3.43 -5.07 9.66
C ALA A 130 2.39 -4.02 10.12
N ARG A 131 2.79 -3.01 10.90
CA ARG A 131 1.91 -1.89 11.30
C ARG A 131 1.32 -1.17 10.09
N LEU A 132 2.14 -0.91 9.06
CA LEU A 132 1.70 -0.25 7.83
C LEU A 132 0.53 -0.99 7.14
N LEU A 133 0.50 -2.33 7.24
CA LEU A 133 -0.55 -3.16 6.64
C LEU A 133 -1.72 -3.46 7.57
N CYS A 134 -1.64 -3.12 8.85
CA CYS A 134 -2.64 -3.52 9.86
C CYS A 134 -4.06 -3.13 9.48
N SER A 135 -4.28 -1.86 9.09
CA SER A 135 -5.59 -1.38 8.64
C SER A 135 -6.10 -2.08 7.38
N SER A 136 -5.19 -2.45 6.47
CA SER A 136 -5.51 -3.18 5.24
C SER A 136 -5.87 -4.64 5.52
N TYR A 137 -5.19 -5.27 6.48
CA TYR A 137 -5.50 -6.62 6.94
C TYR A 137 -6.88 -6.65 7.57
N SER A 138 -7.15 -5.76 8.54
CA SER A 138 -8.46 -5.67 9.19
C SER A 138 -9.60 -5.35 8.22
N ALA A 139 -9.34 -4.59 7.16
CA ALA A 139 -10.32 -4.31 6.11
C ALA A 139 -10.76 -5.57 5.35
N VAL A 140 -9.81 -6.44 5.01
CA VAL A 140 -10.07 -7.69 4.30
C VAL A 140 -10.63 -8.75 5.25
N GLU A 141 -10.12 -8.83 6.48
CA GLU A 141 -10.64 -9.76 7.48
C GLU A 141 -12.12 -9.51 7.78
N LYS A 142 -12.50 -8.23 7.93
CA LYS A 142 -13.90 -7.84 8.12
C LYS A 142 -14.83 -8.34 7.03
N ILE A 143 -14.39 -8.40 5.76
CA ILE A 143 -15.27 -8.92 4.71
C ILE A 143 -15.31 -10.45 4.71
N ILE A 144 -14.25 -11.13 5.12
CA ILE A 144 -14.25 -12.59 5.23
C ILE A 144 -15.23 -13.06 6.31
N ASP A 145 -15.29 -12.35 7.43
CA ASP A 145 -16.17 -12.67 8.57
C ASP A 145 -17.65 -12.35 8.30
N ILE A 146 -17.94 -11.62 7.22
CA ILE A 146 -19.27 -11.20 6.82
C ILE A 146 -19.94 -12.33 6.02
N ASP A 147 -21.09 -12.84 6.47
CA ASP A 147 -21.92 -13.68 5.60
C ASP A 147 -22.53 -12.81 4.49
N ARG A 148 -22.09 -13.04 3.26
CA ARG A 148 -22.53 -12.32 2.05
C ARG A 148 -24.05 -12.29 1.91
N ASP A 149 -24.71 -13.42 2.11
CA ASP A 149 -26.12 -13.58 1.78
C ASP A 149 -27.01 -12.95 2.84
N GLU A 150 -26.55 -12.93 4.10
CA GLU A 150 -27.22 -12.26 5.20
C GLU A 150 -27.08 -10.73 5.09
N LEU A 151 -25.89 -10.22 4.75
CA LEU A 151 -25.63 -8.77 4.67
C LEU A 151 -26.16 -8.10 3.40
N LEU A 152 -26.17 -8.79 2.26
CA LEU A 152 -26.84 -8.28 1.05
C LEU A 152 -28.35 -8.09 1.26
N ARG A 153 -28.99 -8.95 2.07
CA ARG A 153 -30.41 -8.85 2.42
C ARG A 153 -30.70 -7.71 3.40
N GLN A 154 -29.74 -7.36 4.26
CA GLN A 154 -29.94 -6.37 5.33
C GLN A 154 -29.49 -4.95 4.94
N ASN A 155 -28.32 -4.78 4.31
CA ASN A 155 -27.80 -3.45 3.96
C ASN A 155 -26.79 -3.47 2.79
N SER A 156 -27.29 -3.41 1.56
CA SER A 156 -26.48 -3.39 0.34
C SER A 156 -25.42 -2.27 0.29
N SER A 157 -25.71 -1.10 0.88
CA SER A 157 -24.77 0.03 0.90
C SER A 157 -23.56 -0.21 1.81
N ALA A 158 -23.78 -0.77 3.00
CA ALA A 158 -22.72 -1.11 3.94
C ALA A 158 -21.81 -2.21 3.37
N TYR A 159 -22.39 -3.20 2.67
CA TYR A 159 -21.62 -4.23 1.99
C TYR A 159 -20.76 -3.66 0.85
N ALA A 160 -21.30 -2.76 0.01
CA ALA A 160 -20.54 -2.11 -1.05
C ALA A 160 -19.37 -1.27 -0.49
N GLN A 161 -19.59 -0.60 0.66
CA GLN A 161 -18.54 0.14 1.34
C GLN A 161 -17.45 -0.79 1.91
N ALA A 162 -17.83 -1.88 2.56
CA ALA A 162 -16.89 -2.88 3.08
C ALA A 162 -16.06 -3.51 1.96
N LEU A 163 -16.69 -3.85 0.83
CA LEU A 163 -16.01 -4.31 -0.39
C LEU A 163 -14.97 -3.31 -0.88
N ASN A 164 -15.35 -2.04 -1.02
CA ASN A 164 -14.44 -1.00 -1.49
C ASN A 164 -13.23 -0.85 -0.56
N ILE A 165 -13.46 -0.84 0.76
CA ILE A 165 -12.39 -0.76 1.76
C ILE A 165 -11.45 -1.98 1.67
N ALA A 166 -11.98 -3.20 1.50
CA ALA A 166 -11.19 -4.42 1.32
C ALA A 166 -10.37 -4.40 0.01
N VAL A 167 -10.98 -3.97 -1.12
CA VAL A 167 -10.30 -3.79 -2.41
C VAL A 167 -9.11 -2.85 -2.27
N ARG A 168 -9.30 -1.69 -1.62
CA ARG A 168 -8.22 -0.72 -1.37
C ARG A 168 -7.14 -1.31 -0.47
N GLY A 169 -7.53 -2.07 0.57
CA GLY A 169 -6.59 -2.80 1.42
C GLY A 169 -5.68 -3.75 0.63
N LEU A 170 -6.23 -4.50 -0.32
CA LEU A 170 -5.48 -5.39 -1.20
C LEU A 170 -4.54 -4.62 -2.14
N HIS A 171 -4.99 -3.48 -2.68
CA HIS A 171 -4.12 -2.61 -3.48
C HIS A 171 -2.92 -2.09 -2.69
N ARG A 172 -3.14 -1.64 -1.45
CA ARG A 172 -2.07 -1.18 -0.54
C ARG A 172 -1.07 -2.31 -0.24
N MET A 173 -1.56 -3.51 0.09
CA MET A 173 -0.69 -4.69 0.28
C MET A 173 0.13 -5.00 -0.97
N GLY A 174 -0.52 -4.98 -2.15
CA GLY A 174 0.16 -5.19 -3.42
C GLY A 174 1.24 -4.15 -3.72
N ALA A 175 0.99 -2.87 -3.42
CA ALA A 175 1.98 -1.79 -3.57
C ALA A 175 3.19 -2.00 -2.66
N LEU A 176 2.95 -2.36 -1.39
CA LEU A 176 4.01 -2.68 -0.44
C LEU A 176 4.89 -3.81 -0.97
N PHE A 177 4.32 -4.95 -1.35
CA PHE A 177 5.10 -6.07 -1.89
C PHE A 177 5.87 -5.65 -3.15
N SER A 178 5.22 -4.97 -4.10
CA SER A 178 5.87 -4.50 -5.33
C SER A 178 7.11 -3.64 -5.02
N HIS A 179 7.04 -2.79 -4.00
CA HIS A 179 8.20 -1.99 -3.57
C HIS A 179 9.28 -2.84 -2.88
N LEU A 180 8.89 -3.83 -2.06
CA LEU A 180 9.85 -4.75 -1.43
C LEU A 180 10.68 -5.52 -2.46
N ALA A 181 10.09 -5.98 -3.57
CA ALA A 181 10.83 -6.62 -4.66
C ALA A 181 11.95 -5.71 -5.24
N MET A 182 11.64 -4.42 -5.41
CA MET A 182 12.64 -3.42 -5.85
C MET A 182 13.74 -3.23 -4.80
N SER A 183 13.35 -3.17 -3.52
CA SER A 183 14.29 -3.01 -2.40
C SER A 183 15.25 -4.18 -2.26
N ILE A 184 14.82 -5.43 -2.50
CA ILE A 184 15.72 -6.61 -2.56
C ILE A 184 16.77 -6.42 -3.64
N THR A 185 16.34 -6.02 -4.84
CA THR A 185 17.24 -5.82 -5.99
C THR A 185 18.32 -4.77 -5.69
N SER A 186 17.98 -3.78 -4.87
CA SER A 186 18.91 -2.74 -4.39
C SER A 186 19.73 -3.14 -3.13
N GLY A 187 19.52 -4.34 -2.58
CA GLY A 187 20.23 -4.82 -1.39
C GLY A 187 19.77 -4.21 -0.05
N LEU A 188 18.62 -3.55 -0.01
CA LEU A 188 18.12 -2.85 1.18
C LEU A 188 17.42 -3.78 2.19
N ILE A 189 16.91 -4.93 1.74
CA ILE A 189 16.09 -5.85 2.55
C ILE A 189 16.55 -7.30 2.36
N ASP A 190 16.43 -8.10 3.43
CA ASP A 190 16.63 -9.55 3.41
C ASP A 190 15.32 -10.31 3.17
N ASP A 191 15.46 -11.52 2.62
CA ASP A 191 14.35 -12.40 2.23
C ASP A 191 13.47 -12.83 3.43
N ASP A 192 14.06 -12.87 4.63
CA ASP A 192 13.36 -13.19 5.89
C ASP A 192 12.21 -12.21 6.20
N THR A 193 12.42 -10.91 5.94
CA THR A 193 11.41 -9.87 6.21
C THR A 193 10.16 -10.08 5.33
N ILE A 194 10.38 -10.43 4.06
CA ILE A 194 9.31 -10.66 3.10
C ILE A 194 8.58 -11.96 3.43
N SER A 195 9.32 -13.00 3.80
CA SER A 195 8.77 -14.28 4.23
C SER A 195 7.80 -14.13 5.42
N VAL A 196 8.14 -13.29 6.41
CA VAL A 196 7.25 -12.98 7.54
C VAL A 196 5.96 -12.29 7.07
N LEU A 197 6.07 -11.26 6.24
CA LEU A 197 4.91 -10.53 5.73
C LEU A 197 4.02 -11.41 4.84
N PHE A 198 4.63 -12.26 4.03
CA PHE A 198 3.90 -13.23 3.21
C PHE A 198 3.21 -14.30 4.05
N GLY A 199 3.84 -14.74 5.14
CA GLY A 199 3.24 -15.67 6.11
C GLY A 199 1.99 -15.11 6.79
N ILE A 200 1.89 -13.78 6.95
CA ILE A 200 0.67 -13.11 7.45
C ILE A 200 -0.35 -12.94 6.32
N PHE A 201 0.11 -12.60 5.12
CA PHE A 201 -0.74 -12.26 3.99
C PHE A 201 -1.42 -13.49 3.32
N TRP A 202 -0.70 -14.60 3.16
CA TRP A 202 -1.23 -15.78 2.48
C TRP A 202 -2.48 -16.38 3.17
N PRO A 203 -2.51 -16.62 4.50
CA PRO A 203 -3.69 -17.16 5.16
C PRO A 203 -4.94 -16.28 4.98
N LEU A 204 -4.77 -14.96 4.93
CA LEU A 204 -5.85 -14.02 4.67
C LEU A 204 -6.41 -14.19 3.24
N LEU A 205 -5.52 -14.25 2.24
CA LEU A 205 -5.93 -14.50 0.86
C LEU A 205 -6.56 -15.87 0.65
N GLU A 206 -6.03 -16.90 1.30
CA GLU A 206 -6.56 -18.26 1.24
C GLU A 206 -8.00 -18.30 1.73
N LYS A 207 -8.28 -17.70 2.90
CA LYS A 207 -9.65 -17.55 3.41
C LYS A 207 -10.53 -16.72 2.49
N LEU A 208 -10.04 -15.58 2.01
CA LEU A 208 -10.79 -14.73 1.07
C LEU A 208 -11.17 -15.50 -0.19
N SER A 209 -10.25 -16.30 -0.72
CA SER A 209 -10.45 -17.10 -1.93
C SER A 209 -11.52 -18.18 -1.80
N GLN A 210 -11.80 -18.61 -0.57
CA GLN A 210 -12.85 -19.58 -0.26
C GLN A 210 -14.22 -18.92 -0.05
N SER A 211 -14.25 -17.58 0.07
CA SER A 211 -15.48 -16.83 0.28
C SER A 211 -16.27 -16.59 -1.01
N SER A 212 -17.59 -16.42 -0.88
CA SER A 212 -18.47 -16.05 -2.01
C SER A 212 -18.24 -14.62 -2.51
N HIS A 213 -17.48 -13.79 -1.78
CA HIS A 213 -17.15 -12.42 -2.17
C HIS A 213 -16.24 -12.35 -3.40
N MET A 214 -15.55 -13.44 -3.74
CA MET A 214 -14.70 -13.54 -4.93
C MET A 214 -15.47 -13.50 -6.26
N GLU A 215 -16.81 -13.60 -6.21
CA GLU A 215 -17.68 -13.27 -7.35
C GLU A 215 -17.58 -11.79 -7.74
N ASN A 216 -17.16 -10.91 -6.83
CA ASN A 216 -16.92 -9.51 -7.16
C ASN A 216 -15.61 -9.35 -7.96
N THR A 217 -15.73 -8.88 -9.20
CA THR A 217 -14.59 -8.71 -10.12
C THR A 217 -13.51 -7.76 -9.59
N SER A 218 -13.89 -6.69 -8.87
CA SER A 218 -12.92 -5.74 -8.33
C SER A 218 -12.09 -6.35 -7.20
N LEU A 219 -12.75 -7.14 -6.33
CA LEU A 219 -12.10 -7.84 -5.24
C LEU A 219 -11.19 -8.96 -5.75
N SER A 220 -11.68 -9.79 -6.68
CA SER A 220 -10.89 -10.87 -7.27
C SER A 220 -9.66 -10.34 -8.01
N THR A 221 -9.81 -9.23 -8.75
CA THR A 221 -8.70 -8.58 -9.47
C THR A 221 -7.67 -8.00 -8.50
N ALA A 222 -8.09 -7.34 -7.42
CA ALA A 222 -7.19 -6.79 -6.41
C ALA A 222 -6.46 -7.90 -5.64
N ALA A 223 -7.15 -8.99 -5.29
CA ALA A 223 -6.55 -10.17 -4.65
C ALA A 223 -5.50 -10.83 -5.56
N CYS A 224 -5.83 -11.03 -6.84
CA CYS A 224 -4.92 -11.57 -7.85
C CYS A 224 -3.68 -10.70 -8.09
N ARG A 225 -3.88 -9.36 -8.16
CA ARG A 225 -2.78 -8.40 -8.34
C ARG A 225 -1.86 -8.38 -7.13
N SER A 226 -2.42 -8.30 -5.92
CA SER A 226 -1.64 -8.28 -4.68
C SER A 226 -0.88 -9.59 -4.45
N LEU A 227 -1.49 -10.74 -4.77
CA LEU A 227 -0.82 -12.05 -4.77
C LEU A 227 0.33 -12.10 -5.78
N SER A 228 0.12 -11.61 -7.01
CA SER A 228 1.18 -11.55 -8.02
C SER A 228 2.39 -10.74 -7.52
N SER A 229 2.15 -9.58 -6.90
CA SER A 229 3.20 -8.74 -6.32
C SER A 229 3.91 -9.45 -5.18
N ALA A 230 3.17 -10.13 -4.28
CA ALA A 230 3.74 -10.87 -3.17
C ALA A 230 4.65 -12.01 -3.65
N ILE A 231 4.18 -12.83 -4.59
CA ILE A 231 4.95 -13.94 -5.16
C ILE A 231 6.23 -13.43 -5.84
N HIS A 232 6.13 -12.36 -6.63
CA HIS A 232 7.30 -11.75 -7.26
C HIS A 232 8.35 -11.29 -6.23
N SER A 233 7.89 -10.82 -5.07
CA SER A 233 8.76 -10.32 -4.00
C SER A 233 9.38 -11.44 -3.17
N CYS A 234 8.68 -12.55 -2.96
CA CYS A 234 9.12 -13.66 -2.09
C CYS A 234 10.18 -14.58 -2.71
N GLY A 235 10.54 -14.38 -3.99
CA GLY A 235 11.57 -15.19 -4.64
C GLY A 235 11.27 -16.70 -4.55
N GLN A 236 12.13 -17.48 -3.90
CA GLN A 236 11.95 -18.93 -3.79
C GLN A 236 11.04 -19.35 -2.62
N HIS A 237 10.77 -18.47 -1.66
CA HIS A 237 10.01 -18.80 -0.45
C HIS A 237 8.54 -19.18 -0.72
N PHE A 238 7.96 -18.75 -1.84
CA PHE A 238 6.59 -19.14 -2.19
C PHE A 238 6.47 -20.57 -2.72
N GLN A 239 7.58 -21.25 -3.08
CA GLN A 239 7.54 -22.57 -3.73
C GLN A 239 6.80 -23.61 -2.89
N ILE A 240 6.92 -23.55 -1.56
CA ILE A 240 6.20 -24.43 -0.62
C ILE A 240 4.68 -24.22 -0.71
N LEU A 241 4.25 -23.00 -1.02
CA LEU A 241 2.84 -22.62 -1.13
C LEU A 241 2.30 -22.71 -2.56
N LEU A 242 3.17 -22.94 -3.56
CA LEU A 242 2.79 -22.96 -4.97
C LEU A 242 1.64 -23.94 -5.29
N PRO A 243 1.62 -25.20 -4.80
CA PRO A 243 0.50 -26.10 -5.05
C PRO A 243 -0.83 -25.54 -4.54
N LYS A 244 -0.84 -24.97 -3.34
CA LYS A 244 -2.04 -24.36 -2.72
C LYS A 244 -2.49 -23.12 -3.49
N ILE A 245 -1.54 -22.30 -3.94
CA ILE A 245 -1.83 -21.12 -4.76
C ILE A 245 -2.49 -21.52 -6.08
N LEU A 246 -1.94 -22.51 -6.78
CA LEU A 246 -2.51 -22.97 -8.05
C LEU A 246 -3.88 -23.63 -7.87
N GLU A 247 -4.06 -24.42 -6.82
CA GLU A 247 -5.35 -25.00 -6.45
C GLU A 247 -6.41 -23.91 -6.18
N CYS A 248 -6.05 -22.90 -5.39
CA CYS A 248 -6.87 -21.73 -5.10
C CYS A 248 -7.31 -20.99 -6.38
N LEU A 249 -6.35 -20.67 -7.26
CA LEU A 249 -6.62 -19.97 -8.53
C LEU A 249 -7.49 -20.82 -9.47
N SER A 250 -7.20 -22.12 -9.58
CA SER A 250 -7.98 -23.05 -10.40
C SER A 250 -9.41 -23.17 -9.90
N THR A 251 -9.60 -23.36 -8.60
CA THR A 251 -10.93 -23.48 -7.97
C THR A 251 -11.75 -22.22 -8.21
N ASN A 252 -11.17 -21.05 -7.96
CA ASN A 252 -11.84 -19.78 -8.19
C ASN A 252 -12.15 -19.53 -9.67
N PHE A 253 -11.26 -19.93 -10.59
CA PHE A 253 -11.53 -19.83 -12.03
C PHE A 253 -12.70 -20.73 -12.45
N LEU A 254 -12.78 -21.95 -11.93
CA LEU A 254 -13.90 -22.87 -12.23
C LEU A 254 -15.24 -22.32 -11.72
N LEU A 255 -15.24 -21.70 -10.54
CA LEU A 255 -16.43 -21.06 -9.95
C LEU A 255 -16.81 -19.76 -10.67
N TYR A 256 -15.83 -18.95 -11.08
CA TYR A 256 -16.02 -17.60 -11.60
C TYR A 256 -15.34 -17.41 -12.96
N GLN A 257 -15.70 -18.23 -13.95
CA GLN A 257 -15.05 -18.33 -15.27
C GLN A 257 -14.93 -16.99 -16.04
N ARG A 258 -15.73 -15.98 -15.68
CA ARG A 258 -15.67 -14.64 -16.28
C ARG A 258 -14.48 -13.80 -15.80
N HIS A 259 -13.80 -14.21 -14.73
CA HIS A 259 -12.69 -13.49 -14.14
C HIS A 259 -11.35 -13.97 -14.72
N ASP A 260 -10.81 -13.24 -15.69
CA ASP A 260 -9.53 -13.57 -16.32
C ASP A 260 -8.32 -13.33 -15.41
N CYS A 261 -8.50 -12.61 -14.29
CA CYS A 261 -7.45 -12.31 -13.32
C CYS A 261 -6.80 -13.58 -12.74
N PHE A 262 -7.56 -14.68 -12.58
CA PHE A 262 -7.02 -15.95 -12.08
C PHE A 262 -6.03 -16.58 -13.07
N LEU A 263 -6.39 -16.61 -14.36
CA LEU A 263 -5.50 -17.09 -15.43
C LEU A 263 -4.27 -16.21 -15.57
N ARG A 264 -4.46 -14.87 -15.59
CA ARG A 264 -3.34 -13.91 -15.66
C ARG A 264 -2.36 -14.11 -14.49
N THR A 265 -2.88 -14.33 -13.29
CA THR A 265 -2.02 -14.59 -12.11
C THR A 265 -1.27 -15.90 -12.25
N ALA A 266 -1.95 -16.99 -12.64
CA ALA A 266 -1.30 -18.28 -12.86
C ALA A 266 -0.18 -18.21 -13.92
N THR A 267 -0.39 -17.48 -15.02
CA THR A 267 0.65 -17.29 -16.04
C THR A 267 1.88 -16.54 -15.51
N ARG A 268 1.68 -15.50 -14.68
CA ARG A 268 2.78 -14.77 -14.04
C ARG A 268 3.57 -15.63 -13.07
N ILE A 269 2.88 -16.49 -12.32
CA ILE A 269 3.53 -17.45 -11.42
C ILE A 269 4.38 -18.43 -12.22
N ASN A 270 3.86 -18.96 -13.33
CA ASN A 270 4.61 -19.88 -14.18
C ASN A 270 5.88 -19.23 -14.75
N LEU A 271 5.79 -17.97 -15.21
CA LEU A 271 6.96 -17.20 -15.63
C LEU A 271 7.99 -17.02 -14.50
N ALA A 272 7.53 -16.73 -13.28
CA ALA A 272 8.40 -16.58 -12.11
C ALA A 272 9.12 -17.88 -11.72
N VAL A 273 8.49 -19.04 -11.96
CA VAL A 273 9.10 -20.37 -11.76
C VAL A 273 10.12 -20.67 -12.87
N LEU A 274 9.79 -20.41 -14.13
CA LEU A 274 10.64 -20.73 -15.29
C LEU A 274 11.90 -19.86 -15.39
N HIS A 275 11.85 -18.61 -14.95
CA HIS A 275 13.01 -17.70 -14.98
C HIS A 275 13.92 -17.81 -13.74
N ASN A 276 13.71 -18.80 -12.87
CA ASN A 276 14.57 -19.03 -11.72
C ASN A 276 15.77 -19.92 -12.13
N PRO A 277 17.03 -19.45 -12.03
CA PRO A 277 18.22 -20.10 -12.60
C PRO A 277 18.61 -21.45 -11.93
N VAL A 278 17.78 -21.98 -11.04
CA VAL A 278 17.97 -23.30 -10.41
C VAL A 278 17.36 -24.43 -11.27
N PHE A 279 16.58 -24.09 -12.30
CA PHE A 279 15.95 -25.05 -13.22
C PHE A 279 16.41 -24.91 -14.69
N SER A 280 17.51 -24.20 -14.95
CA SER A 280 18.18 -24.13 -16.27
C SER A 280 19.53 -24.82 -16.25
#